data_AF-A0A1F8SJP7-F1
#
_entry.id   AF-A0A1F8SJP7-F1
#
_cell.length_a   1.000
_cell.length_b   1.000
_cell.length_c   1.000
_cell.angle_alpha   90.00
_cell.angle_beta   90.00
_cell.angle_gamma   90.00
#
_symmetry.space_group_name_H-M   'P 1'
#
loop_
_entity.id
_entity.type
_entity.pdbx_description
1 polymer ?
#
loop_
_entity_poly.entity_id
_entity_poly.type
_entity_poly.pdbx_seq_one_letter_code
_entity_poly.pdbx_strand_id
1 'polypeptide(L)'
;MTTNDTDFIFPPRVIPDLRDLRGVAWRELIDRIYNQVPDSLERVAFVLMMVRLGGCTTCQADSFKAMRGCTMCAAQTVKRFRGEDSELLNLLEVAKRDVIANGTKQTKKHNLSVENEA
;
A
#
# COMPACT_ATOMS: atom_id res chain seq x y z
N MET A 1 -5.04 -21.69 -6.03
CA MET A 1 -5.25 -21.91 -4.58
C MET A 1 -4.25 -21.05 -3.81
N THR A 2 -4.82 -20.10 -3.05
CA THR A 2 -4.29 -19.40 -1.87
C THR A 2 -2.88 -18.83 -1.92
N THR A 3 -2.71 -17.71 -2.61
CA THR A 3 -1.95 -16.62 -1.99
C THR A 3 -2.77 -16.15 -0.78
N ASN A 4 -2.18 -16.27 0.41
CA ASN A 4 -2.87 -16.21 1.69
C ASN A 4 -3.54 -14.84 1.92
N ASP A 5 -4.85 -14.75 1.76
CA ASP A 5 -5.64 -13.52 1.92
C ASP A 5 -5.90 -13.16 3.41
N THR A 6 -5.05 -13.67 4.31
CA THR A 6 -5.09 -13.43 5.75
C THR A 6 -4.07 -12.37 6.20
N ASP A 7 -3.49 -11.58 5.30
CA ASP A 7 -2.59 -10.51 5.72
C ASP A 7 -3.36 -9.46 6.53
N PHE A 8 -2.68 -8.92 7.53
CA PHE A 8 -3.27 -7.86 8.34
C PHE A 8 -3.20 -6.49 7.64
N ILE A 9 -2.24 -6.33 6.72
CA ILE A 9 -1.94 -5.08 6.02
C ILE A 9 -1.94 -5.36 4.51
N PHE A 10 -2.32 -4.35 3.71
CA PHE A 10 -2.34 -4.44 2.25
C PHE A 10 -1.10 -5.15 1.69
N PRO A 11 -1.25 -6.32 1.04
CA PRO A 11 -0.11 -7.09 0.60
C PRO A 11 0.35 -6.66 -0.80
N PRO A 12 1.65 -6.36 -1.02
CA PRO A 12 2.17 -5.90 -2.32
C PRO A 12 1.92 -6.87 -3.49
N ARG A 13 1.67 -8.15 -3.22
CA ARG A 13 1.34 -9.14 -4.26
C ARG A 13 0.03 -8.83 -5.00
N VAL A 14 -0.87 -8.05 -4.38
CA VAL A 14 -2.21 -7.72 -4.91
C VAL A 14 -2.15 -6.56 -5.91
N ILE A 15 -1.03 -5.83 -5.99
CA ILE A 15 -0.85 -4.72 -6.94
C ILE A 15 -1.29 -5.05 -8.38
N PRO A 16 -0.87 -6.16 -9.02
CA PRO A 16 -1.30 -6.48 -10.39
C PRO A 16 -2.82 -6.69 -10.52
N ASP A 17 -3.50 -7.20 -9.49
CA ASP A 17 -4.96 -7.41 -9.51
C ASP A 17 -5.75 -6.10 -9.52
N LEU A 18 -5.09 -4.98 -9.23
CA LEU A 18 -5.71 -3.66 -9.24
C LEU A 18 -5.69 -2.98 -10.62
N ARG A 19 -4.92 -3.52 -11.57
CA ARG A 19 -4.58 -2.85 -12.84
C ARG A 19 -5.80 -2.36 -13.63
N ASP A 20 -6.79 -3.22 -13.81
CA ASP A 20 -7.92 -2.99 -14.71
C ASP A 20 -9.19 -2.52 -13.98
N LEU A 21 -9.03 -1.91 -12.80
CA LEU A 21 -10.14 -1.49 -11.97
C LEU A 21 -10.67 -0.07 -12.26
N ARG A 22 -9.88 0.75 -12.94
CA ARG A 22 -10.18 2.17 -13.26
C ARG A 22 -9.64 2.54 -14.65
N GLY A 23 -9.60 3.84 -14.95
CA GLY A 23 -9.24 4.37 -16.27
C GLY A 23 -7.76 4.18 -16.63
N VAL A 24 -7.38 4.75 -17.77
CA VAL A 24 -6.04 4.59 -18.37
C VAL A 24 -4.94 5.09 -17.43
N ALA A 25 -5.13 6.24 -16.80
CA ALA A 25 -4.14 6.81 -15.88
C ALA A 25 -3.86 5.90 -14.67
N TRP A 26 -4.90 5.24 -14.13
CA TRP A 26 -4.73 4.24 -13.08
C TRP A 26 -4.00 2.99 -13.57
N ARG A 27 -4.36 2.47 -14.76
CA ARG A 27 -3.69 1.31 -15.35
C ARG A 27 -2.19 1.56 -15.53
N GLU A 28 -1.82 2.71 -16.11
CA GLU A 28 -0.42 3.11 -16.30
C GLU A 28 0.32 3.24 -14.97
N LEU A 29 -0.35 3.75 -13.94
CA LEU A 29 0.20 3.82 -12.59
C LEU A 29 0.54 2.42 -12.05
N ILE A 30 -0.41 1.48 -12.13
CA ILE A 30 -0.19 0.12 -11.63
C ILE A 30 0.92 -0.59 -12.41
N ASP A 31 0.95 -0.45 -13.74
CA ASP A 31 2.02 -1.01 -14.58
C ASP A 31 3.39 -0.46 -14.18
N ARG A 32 3.48 0.86 -13.94
CA ARG A 32 4.71 1.51 -13.50
C ARG A 32 5.18 1.00 -12.14
N ILE A 33 4.28 0.89 -11.16
CA ILE A 33 4.58 0.43 -9.79
C ILE A 33 4.98 -1.05 -9.79
N TYR A 34 4.28 -1.88 -10.55
CA TYR A 34 4.54 -3.32 -10.62
C TYR A 34 5.96 -3.61 -11.13
N ASN A 35 6.42 -2.81 -12.09
CA ASN A 35 7.76 -2.92 -12.69
C ASN A 35 8.89 -2.32 -11.81
N GLN A 36 8.57 -1.66 -10.70
CA GLN A 36 9.59 -1.20 -9.76
C GLN A 36 10.10 -2.33 -8.86
N VAL A 37 11.35 -2.20 -8.41
CA VAL A 37 11.94 -3.07 -7.37
C VAL A 37 11.12 -3.01 -6.07
N PRO A 38 11.09 -4.10 -5.26
CA PRO A 38 10.23 -4.21 -4.08
C PRO A 38 10.32 -3.07 -3.06
N ASP A 39 11.50 -2.49 -2.88
CA ASP A 39 11.84 -1.47 -1.89
C ASP A 39 11.91 -0.05 -2.48
N SER A 40 11.53 0.12 -3.75
CA SER A 40 11.49 1.45 -4.36
C SER A 40 10.57 2.37 -3.57
N LEU A 41 10.96 3.65 -3.46
CA LEU A 41 10.16 4.67 -2.79
C LEU A 41 8.69 4.64 -3.25
N GLU A 42 8.50 4.53 -4.55
CA GLU A 42 7.17 4.57 -5.15
C GLU A 42 6.32 3.33 -4.80
N ARG A 43 6.93 2.14 -4.77
CA ARG A 43 6.22 0.92 -4.41
C ARG A 43 5.87 0.88 -2.92
N VAL A 44 6.80 1.32 -2.06
CA VAL A 44 6.55 1.47 -0.62
C VAL A 44 5.45 2.51 -0.36
N ALA A 45 5.51 3.65 -1.06
CA ALA A 45 4.49 4.68 -0.95
C ALA A 45 3.12 4.21 -1.43
N PHE A 46 3.05 3.40 -2.48
CA PHE A 46 1.78 2.82 -2.94
C PHE A 46 1.18 1.87 -1.91
N VAL A 47 2.00 1.03 -1.27
CA VAL A 47 1.55 0.19 -0.16
C VAL A 47 0.99 1.06 0.96
N LEU A 48 1.71 2.09 1.38
CA LEU A 48 1.23 3.04 2.41
C LEU A 48 -0.08 3.72 2.02
N MET A 49 -0.21 4.15 0.76
CA MET A 49 -1.43 4.75 0.23
C MET A 49 -2.61 3.78 0.35
N MET A 50 -2.45 2.52 -0.08
CA MET A 50 -3.49 1.49 -0.01
C MET A 50 -3.85 1.13 1.43
N VAL A 51 -2.88 1.08 2.34
CA VAL A 51 -3.10 0.86 3.78
C VAL A 51 -4.02 1.94 4.37
N ARG A 52 -3.78 3.20 4.02
CA ARG A 52 -4.61 4.33 4.48
C ARG A 52 -5.98 4.33 3.83
N LEU A 53 -6.03 4.16 2.51
CA LEU A 53 -7.27 4.18 1.74
C LEU A 53 -8.20 3.01 2.10
N GLY A 54 -7.64 1.83 2.36
CA GLY A 54 -8.37 0.64 2.80
C GLY A 54 -8.72 0.62 4.29
N GLY A 55 -8.07 1.47 5.09
CA GLY A 55 -8.16 1.44 6.55
C GLY A 55 -7.61 0.14 7.13
N CYS A 56 -6.49 -0.37 6.61
CA CYS A 56 -5.96 -1.68 7.02
C CYS A 56 -5.49 -1.67 8.48
N THR A 57 -5.05 -0.53 9.02
CA THR A 57 -4.59 -0.41 10.42
C THR A 57 -5.69 -0.65 11.46
N THR A 58 -6.96 -0.56 11.06
CA THR A 58 -8.12 -0.84 11.92
C THR A 58 -8.87 -2.12 11.51
N CYS A 59 -8.30 -2.91 10.59
CA CYS A 59 -8.87 -4.18 10.16
C CYS A 59 -8.66 -5.23 11.26
N GLN A 60 -9.72 -5.87 11.72
CA GLN A 60 -9.66 -6.95 12.72
C GLN A 60 -10.06 -8.28 12.06
N ALA A 61 -9.61 -9.41 12.61
CA ALA A 61 -9.82 -10.73 12.00
C ALA A 61 -11.31 -11.10 11.79
N ASP A 62 -12.19 -10.56 12.62
CA ASP A 62 -13.65 -10.71 12.56
C ASP A 62 -14.35 -9.66 11.68
N SER A 63 -13.61 -8.67 11.17
CA SER A 63 -14.17 -7.64 10.31
C SER A 63 -14.61 -8.23 8.97
N PHE A 64 -15.74 -7.74 8.43
CA PHE A 64 -16.22 -8.12 7.08
C PHE A 64 -15.16 -7.97 5.98
N LYS A 65 -14.20 -7.07 6.16
CA LYS A 65 -13.05 -6.89 5.26
C LYS A 65 -12.06 -8.06 5.35
N ALA A 66 -11.68 -8.48 6.56
CA ALA A 66 -10.77 -9.59 6.80
C ALA A 66 -11.37 -10.93 6.31
N MET A 67 -12.66 -11.16 6.59
CA MET A 67 -13.36 -12.37 6.15
C MET A 67 -13.45 -12.52 4.62
N ARG A 68 -13.39 -11.42 3.86
CA ARG A 68 -13.43 -11.44 2.38
C ARG A 68 -12.07 -11.56 1.70
N GLY A 69 -10.99 -11.40 2.46
CA GLY A 69 -9.63 -11.44 1.94
C GLY A 69 -9.10 -10.09 1.43
N CYS A 70 -7.79 -9.88 1.61
CA CYS A 70 -7.11 -8.64 1.24
C CYS A 70 -7.24 -8.29 -0.24
N THR A 71 -7.23 -9.27 -1.13
CA THR A 71 -7.37 -9.05 -2.58
C THR A 71 -8.72 -8.40 -2.90
N MET A 72 -9.81 -8.97 -2.38
CA MET A 72 -11.16 -8.44 -2.56
C MET A 72 -11.35 -7.08 -1.87
N CYS A 73 -10.80 -6.92 -0.67
CA CYS A 73 -10.84 -5.65 0.05
C CYS A 73 -10.14 -4.54 -0.75
N ALA A 74 -8.92 -4.79 -1.24
CA ALA A 74 -8.16 -3.83 -2.02
C ALA A 74 -8.88 -3.44 -3.32
N ALA A 75 -9.38 -4.42 -4.06
CA ALA A 75 -10.14 -4.16 -5.28
C ALA A 75 -11.40 -3.32 -5.01
N GLN A 76 -12.12 -3.62 -3.92
CA GLN A 76 -13.29 -2.84 -3.52
C GLN A 76 -12.92 -1.42 -3.08
N THR A 77 -11.81 -1.24 -2.38
CA THR A 77 -11.29 0.09 -1.99
C THR A 77 -11.08 0.98 -3.22
N VAL A 78 -10.41 0.47 -4.26
CA VAL A 78 -10.16 1.21 -5.50
C VAL A 78 -11.45 1.49 -6.27
N LYS A 79 -12.33 0.49 -6.42
CA LYS A 79 -13.62 0.63 -7.13
C LYS A 79 -14.58 1.61 -6.45
N ARG A 80 -14.54 1.71 -5.11
CA ARG A 80 -15.44 2.59 -4.33
C ARG A 80 -14.90 4.00 -4.11
N PHE A 81 -13.64 4.26 -4.46
CA PHE A 81 -13.11 5.62 -4.46
C PHE A 81 -13.99 6.48 -5.36
N ARG A 82 -14.46 7.63 -4.87
CA ARG A 82 -15.42 8.48 -5.59
C ARG A 82 -14.75 9.55 -6.44
N GLY A 83 -13.47 9.83 -6.20
CA GLY A 83 -12.70 10.81 -6.95
C GLY A 83 -12.18 10.27 -8.28
N GLU A 84 -11.57 11.18 -9.02
CA GLU A 84 -10.92 10.91 -10.30
C GLU A 84 -9.59 10.17 -10.12
N ASP A 85 -9.09 9.54 -11.18
CA ASP A 85 -7.79 8.85 -11.14
C ASP A 85 -6.65 9.82 -10.74
N SER A 86 -6.72 11.09 -11.14
CA SER A 86 -5.75 12.12 -10.76
C SER A 86 -5.65 12.35 -9.25
N GLU A 87 -6.75 12.18 -8.52
CA GLU A 87 -6.75 12.28 -7.06
C GLU A 87 -6.05 11.08 -6.41
N LEU A 88 -6.19 9.87 -6.98
CA LEU A 88 -5.42 8.70 -6.54
C LEU A 88 -3.91 8.90 -6.76
N LEU A 89 -3.53 9.49 -7.89
CA LEU A 89 -2.12 9.86 -8.15
C LEU A 89 -1.62 10.89 -7.12
N ASN A 90 -2.44 11.88 -6.76
CA ASN A 90 -2.10 12.85 -5.72
C ASN A 90 -1.94 12.18 -4.33
N LEU A 91 -2.78 11.20 -3.99
CA LEU A 91 -2.65 10.43 -2.75
C LEU A 91 -1.33 9.64 -2.71
N LEU A 92 -0.88 9.12 -3.85
CA LEU A 92 0.44 8.48 -3.94
C LEU A 92 1.56 9.49 -3.69
N GLU A 93 1.49 10.69 -4.26
CA GLU A 93 2.51 11.73 -4.02
C GLU A 93 2.54 12.18 -2.54
N VAL A 94 1.38 12.25 -1.88
CA VAL A 94 1.31 12.47 -0.42
C VAL A 94 2.00 11.33 0.33
N ALA A 95 1.72 10.07 -0.02
CA ALA A 95 2.35 8.92 0.60
C ALA A 95 3.88 8.89 0.37
N LYS A 96 4.37 9.29 -0.81
CA LYS A 96 5.81 9.41 -1.10
C LYS A 96 6.48 10.42 -0.18
N ARG A 97 5.86 11.60 0.01
CA ARG A 97 6.38 12.61 0.95
C ARG A 97 6.48 12.07 2.37
N ASP A 98 5.47 11.30 2.81
CA ASP A 98 5.48 10.71 4.15
C ASP A 98 6.52 9.61 4.32
N VAL A 99 6.75 8.78 3.29
CA VAL A 99 7.83 7.79 3.30
C VAL A 99 9.19 8.49 3.36
N ILE A 100 9.40 9.58 2.62
CA ILE A 100 10.65 10.35 2.70
C ILE A 100 10.82 10.97 4.10
N ALA A 101 9.78 11.62 4.63
CA ALA A 101 9.82 12.31 5.92
C ALA A 101 10.02 11.36 7.11
N ASN A 102 9.58 10.11 7.01
CA ASN A 102 9.64 9.14 8.11
C ASN A 102 10.60 7.97 7.88
N GLY A 103 11.04 7.71 6.65
CA GLY A 103 12.01 6.66 6.31
C GLY A 103 13.39 6.89 6.94
N THR A 104 13.73 8.13 7.26
CA THR A 104 14.96 8.50 7.97
C THR A 104 14.89 8.31 9.50
N LYS A 105 13.70 8.06 10.05
CA LYS A 105 13.51 7.90 11.51
C LYS A 105 13.83 6.48 11.99
N GLN A 106 13.77 5.47 11.11
CA GLN A 106 14.05 4.08 11.48
C GLN A 106 15.55 3.75 11.55
N THR A 107 16.39 4.35 10.69
CA THR A 107 17.86 4.18 10.74
C THR A 107 18.47 4.75 12.02
N LYS A 108 17.93 5.84 12.58
CA LYS A 108 18.43 6.40 13.84
C LYS A 108 18.10 5.52 15.06
N LYS A 109 16.94 4.86 15.10
CA LYS A 109 16.56 4.02 16.25
C LYS A 109 17.31 2.69 16.29
N HIS A 110 17.64 2.10 15.14
CA HIS A 110 18.44 0.87 15.08
C HIS A 110 19.92 1.14 15.45
N ASN A 111 20.49 2.26 15.01
CA ASN A 111 21.88 2.60 15.35
C ASN A 111 22.06 3.09 16.81
N LEU A 112 21.03 3.66 17.45
CA LEU A 112 21.09 4.03 18.88
C LEU A 112 20.95 2.84 19.83
N SER A 113 20.55 1.66 19.35
CA SER A 113 20.48 0.43 20.17
C SER A 113 21.76 -0.40 20.11
N VAL A 114 22.64 -0.17 19.13
CA VAL A 114 23.92 -0.89 19.00
C VAL A 114 25.05 -0.17 19.76
N GLU A 115 24.97 1.15 19.93
CA GLU A 115 26.01 1.94 20.62
C GLU A 115 25.86 1.99 22.16
N ASN A 116 24.80 1.39 22.73
CA ASN A 116 24.57 1.33 24.19
C ASN A 116 24.78 -0.07 24.80
N GLU A 117 25.31 -1.02 24.03
CA GLU A 117 25.71 -2.35 24.51
C GLU A 117 27.17 -2.69 24.10
N ALA A 118 28.03 -1.67 24.00
CA ALA A 118 29.48 -1.82 23.82
C ALA A 118 30.26 -1.16 24.95
#